data_AF-A0A1V6BUG8-F1
#
_entry.id   AF-A0A1V6BUG8-F1
#
_cell.length_a   1.000
_cell.length_b   1.000
_cell.length_c   1.000
_cell.angle_alpha   90.00
_cell.angle_beta   90.00
_cell.angle_gamma   90.00
#
_symmetry.space_group_name_H-M   'P 1'
#
loop_
_entity.id
_entity.type
_entity.pdbx_description
1 polymer ?
#
loop_
_entity_poly.entity_id
_entity_poly.type
_entity_poly.pdbx_seq_one_letter_code
_entity_poly.pdbx_strand_id
1 'polypeptide(L)'
;MSIYYDNDSKYSYIRHGGVHFDQRTENPELVIPKALEEVGVNLINSKPFQPQGKGKVERKFLTFQGQIPHYMIFENAKNIDDANAVLEKYVEKHNNTYSRAINSTPEKVFKENNDVFEDLNKKDIESIENAFTKRAIRKVSKVNEISYKNKCFLIPKYKNCSLSNYEVEVRENPNKWIKIFYKDNILTKYDIGDIV
;
A
#
# COMPACT_ATOMS: atom_id res chain seq x y z
N MET A 1 12.05 -9.86 -1.31
CA MET A 1 11.73 -9.04 -0.13
C MET A 1 10.54 -9.64 0.61
N SER A 2 10.41 -9.47 1.93
CA SER A 2 9.26 -9.98 2.70
C SER A 2 8.76 -8.95 3.71
N ILE A 3 7.44 -8.86 3.89
CA ILE A 3 6.80 -8.02 4.92
C ILE A 3 6.14 -8.92 5.95
N TYR A 4 6.43 -8.65 7.22
CA TYR A 4 5.78 -9.29 8.35
C TYR A 4 4.62 -8.43 8.83
N TYR A 5 3.47 -9.04 9.08
CA TYR A 5 2.31 -8.35 9.64
C TYR A 5 1.67 -9.15 10.77
N ASP A 6 0.96 -8.43 11.64
CA ASP A 6 0.31 -8.99 12.81
C ASP A 6 -1.16 -9.29 12.55
N ASN A 7 -1.44 -10.39 11.84
CA ASN A 7 -2.77 -10.93 11.52
C ASN A 7 -3.89 -9.88 11.35
N ASP A 8 -3.56 -8.74 10.75
CA ASP A 8 -4.46 -7.61 10.64
C ASP A 8 -5.38 -7.86 9.45
N SER A 9 -6.67 -7.60 9.66
CA SER A 9 -7.75 -7.75 8.68
C SER A 9 -7.50 -7.12 7.30
N LYS A 10 -6.60 -6.14 7.21
CA LYS A 10 -6.21 -5.48 5.95
C LYS A 10 -5.29 -6.34 5.07
N TYR A 11 -4.58 -7.29 5.67
CA TYR A 11 -3.63 -8.19 5.01
C TYR A 11 -4.12 -9.64 4.97
N SER A 12 -5.02 -10.01 5.88
CA SER A 12 -5.66 -11.31 5.92
C SER A 12 -7.17 -11.18 6.07
N TYR A 13 -7.93 -11.94 5.29
CA TYR A 13 -9.37 -12.02 5.50
C TYR A 13 -9.65 -13.00 6.65
N ILE A 14 -10.00 -12.45 7.82
CA ILE A 14 -10.31 -13.24 9.02
C ILE A 14 -11.81 -13.59 9.00
N ARG A 15 -12.16 -14.81 8.58
CA ARG A 15 -13.53 -15.32 8.75
C ARG A 15 -13.68 -15.98 10.13
N HIS A 16 -14.58 -15.47 10.95
CA HIS A 16 -15.14 -16.25 12.06
C HIS A 16 -16.09 -17.31 11.46
N GLY A 17 -15.69 -18.58 11.46
CA GLY A 17 -16.41 -19.66 10.79
C GLY A 17 -17.77 -19.97 11.44
N GLY A 18 -18.85 -19.70 10.71
CA GLY A 18 -20.15 -20.36 10.88
C GLY A 18 -20.24 -21.58 9.95
N VAL A 19 -20.91 -22.64 10.41
CA VAL A 19 -20.93 -24.00 9.82
C VAL A 19 -21.58 -24.08 8.41
N HIS A 20 -22.16 -22.99 7.90
CA HIS A 20 -22.83 -22.94 6.61
C HIS A 20 -22.23 -21.85 5.71
N PHE A 21 -21.08 -22.06 5.08
CA PHE A 21 -20.71 -21.26 3.92
C PHE A 21 -19.67 -21.94 3.03
N ASP A 22 -20.00 -22.06 1.75
CA ASP A 22 -19.16 -22.69 0.73
C ASP A 22 -17.91 -21.83 0.44
N GLN A 23 -16.73 -22.48 0.39
CA GLN A 23 -15.42 -21.82 0.43
C GLN A 23 -15.00 -21.13 -0.89
N ARG A 24 -15.80 -21.20 -1.96
CA ARG A 24 -15.34 -20.89 -3.33
C ARG A 24 -15.78 -19.56 -3.93
N THR A 25 -16.75 -18.85 -3.37
CA THR A 25 -17.51 -17.91 -4.21
C THR A 25 -17.08 -16.44 -4.14
N GLU A 26 -16.51 -15.93 -3.05
CA GLU A 26 -16.21 -14.48 -2.99
C GLU A 26 -14.92 -14.23 -2.22
N ASN A 27 -13.83 -14.14 -2.99
CA ASN A 27 -12.56 -13.59 -2.57
C ASN A 27 -12.61 -12.08 -2.93
N PRO A 28 -13.00 -11.17 -2.02
CA PRO A 28 -12.73 -9.76 -2.25
C PRO A 28 -11.21 -9.63 -2.22
N GLU A 29 -10.57 -9.63 -3.39
CA GLU A 29 -9.12 -9.51 -3.50
C GLU A 29 -8.66 -8.30 -2.68
N LEU A 30 -8.02 -8.56 -1.55
CA LEU A 30 -7.49 -7.52 -0.70
C LEU A 30 -6.41 -6.79 -1.51
N VAL A 31 -6.62 -5.49 -1.72
CA VAL A 31 -5.75 -4.66 -2.59
C VAL A 31 -4.29 -4.75 -2.14
N ILE A 32 -4.03 -4.77 -0.83
CA ILE A 32 -2.67 -4.75 -0.29
C ILE A 32 -1.93 -6.07 -0.53
N PRO A 33 -2.44 -7.26 -0.15
CA PRO A 33 -1.82 -8.54 -0.51
C PRO A 33 -1.55 -8.71 -1.99
N LYS A 34 -2.54 -8.39 -2.84
CA LYS A 34 -2.37 -8.49 -4.29
C LYS A 34 -1.27 -7.55 -4.79
N ALA A 35 -1.27 -6.29 -4.34
CA ALA A 35 -0.26 -5.32 -4.74
C ALA A 35 1.15 -5.76 -4.32
N LEU A 36 1.29 -6.32 -3.12
CA LEU A 36 2.58 -6.81 -2.62
C LEU A 36 3.07 -8.03 -3.40
N GLU A 37 2.19 -8.96 -3.73
CA GLU A 37 2.51 -10.11 -4.59
C GLU A 37 2.98 -9.65 -5.99
N GLU A 38 2.29 -8.69 -6.60
CA GLU A 38 2.68 -8.12 -7.92
C GLU A 38 4.04 -7.43 -7.91
N VAL A 39 4.45 -6.87 -6.78
CA VAL A 39 5.79 -6.24 -6.59
C VAL A 39 6.84 -7.28 -6.16
N GLY A 40 6.48 -8.56 -6.02
CA GLY A 40 7.41 -9.62 -5.60
C GLY A 40 7.76 -9.61 -4.11
N VAL A 41 6.85 -9.05 -3.29
CA VAL A 41 6.99 -8.97 -1.83
C VAL A 41 6.16 -10.07 -1.17
N ASN A 42 6.84 -10.98 -0.48
CA ASN A 42 6.16 -12.06 0.23
C ASN A 42 5.55 -11.54 1.55
N LEU A 43 4.26 -11.79 1.74
CA LEU A 43 3.58 -11.52 3.00
C LEU A 43 3.72 -12.70 3.96
N ILE A 44 4.32 -12.45 5.12
CA ILE A 44 4.49 -13.45 6.18
C ILE A 44 3.59 -13.08 7.35
N ASN A 45 2.56 -13.89 7.57
CA ASN A 45 1.70 -13.76 8.75
C ASN A 45 2.36 -14.39 9.97
N SER A 46 2.49 -13.61 11.04
CA SER A 46 2.89 -14.15 12.34
C SER A 46 1.66 -14.74 13.03
N LYS A 47 1.56 -16.07 13.10
CA LYS A 47 0.40 -16.74 13.70
C LYS A 47 0.19 -16.28 15.16
N PRO A 48 -1.06 -16.22 15.65
CA PRO A 48 -1.35 -16.05 17.06
C PRO A 48 -0.56 -17.09 17.88
N PHE A 49 0.00 -16.66 19.03
CA PHE A 49 0.81 -17.51 19.92
C PHE A 49 2.18 -17.98 19.38
N GLN A 50 2.76 -17.27 18.42
CA GLN A 50 4.18 -17.41 18.05
C GLN A 50 5.05 -16.26 18.61
N PRO A 51 5.39 -16.27 19.91
CA PRO A 51 6.10 -15.17 20.58
C PRO A 51 7.58 -15.03 20.20
N GLN A 52 8.18 -16.07 19.59
CA GLN A 52 9.63 -16.15 19.38
C GLN A 52 10.18 -15.07 18.42
N GLY A 53 9.37 -14.56 17.49
CA GLY A 53 9.79 -13.52 16.52
C GLY A 53 9.40 -12.08 16.89
N LYS A 54 8.46 -11.89 17.83
CA LYS A 54 7.78 -10.60 18.04
C LYS A 54 8.22 -9.81 19.26
N GLY A 55 8.71 -10.47 20.33
CA GLY A 55 8.91 -9.81 21.62
C GLY A 55 9.89 -8.62 21.62
N LYS A 56 10.92 -8.62 20.76
CA LYS A 56 11.84 -7.47 20.62
C LYS A 56 11.18 -6.27 19.97
N VAL A 57 10.38 -6.51 18.94
CA VAL A 57 9.68 -5.47 18.17
C VAL A 57 8.54 -4.90 18.99
N GLU A 58 7.74 -5.75 19.64
CA GLU A 58 6.65 -5.33 20.54
C GLU A 58 7.16 -4.48 21.72
N ARG A 59 8.23 -4.92 22.40
CA ARG A 59 8.82 -4.14 23.50
C ARG A 59 9.33 -2.79 23.03
N LYS A 60 9.90 -2.73 21.82
CA LYS A 60 10.36 -1.48 21.22
C LYS A 60 9.17 -0.57 20.90
N PHE A 61 8.09 -1.09 20.32
CA PHE A 61 6.88 -0.32 20.07
C PHE A 61 6.22 0.19 21.35
N LEU A 62 6.15 -0.61 22.41
CA LEU A 62 5.69 -0.15 23.72
C LEU A 62 6.55 1.00 24.26
N THR A 63 7.88 0.93 24.04
CA THR A 63 8.79 2.01 24.42
C THR A 63 8.47 3.30 23.66
N PHE A 64 8.23 3.20 22.35
CA PHE A 64 7.86 4.35 21.51
C PHE A 64 6.51 4.93 21.93
N GLN A 65 5.49 4.09 22.11
CA GLN A 65 4.16 4.49 22.55
C GLN A 65 4.18 5.16 23.94
N GLY A 66 5.07 4.73 24.84
CA GLY A 66 5.26 5.38 26.13
C GLY A 66 5.97 6.73 26.03
N GLN A 67 6.98 6.84 25.15
CA GLN A 67 7.80 8.06 25.05
C GLN A 67 7.13 9.18 24.25
N ILE A 68 6.53 8.87 23.10
CA ILE A 68 5.99 9.88 22.17
C ILE A 68 5.03 10.85 22.88
N PRO A 69 4.05 10.42 23.69
CA PRO A 69 3.16 11.34 24.41
C PRO A 69 3.90 12.33 25.31
N HIS A 70 4.98 11.91 25.97
CA HIS A 70 5.79 12.81 26.79
C HIS A 70 6.53 13.85 25.95
N TYR A 71 7.04 13.46 24.78
CA TYR A 71 7.65 14.41 23.84
C TYR A 71 6.61 15.42 23.31
N MET A 72 5.40 14.95 23.01
CA MET A 72 4.30 15.82 22.56
C MET A 72 3.93 16.87 23.63
N ILE A 73 3.86 16.46 24.90
CA ILE A 73 3.61 17.37 26.02
C ILE A 73 4.76 18.35 26.20
N PHE A 74 6.00 17.86 26.14
CA PHE A 74 7.20 18.69 26.32
C PHE A 74 7.33 19.78 25.24
N GLU A 75 7.03 19.44 23.99
CA GLU A 75 7.05 20.38 22.85
C GLU A 75 5.73 21.16 22.71
N ASN A 76 4.75 20.94 23.61
CA ASN A 76 3.46 21.62 23.64
C ASN A 76 2.67 21.53 22.31
N ALA A 77 2.65 20.34 21.69
CA ALA A 77 1.92 20.11 20.45
C ALA A 77 0.40 20.24 20.65
N LYS A 78 -0.27 21.07 19.84
CA LYS A 78 -1.71 21.36 19.98
C LYS A 78 -2.56 20.86 18.82
N ASN A 79 -1.95 20.60 17.68
CA ASN A 79 -2.61 20.12 16.47
C ASN A 79 -1.80 18.98 15.83
N ILE A 80 -2.34 18.42 14.74
CA ILE A 80 -1.74 17.29 14.02
C ILE A 80 -0.39 17.69 13.39
N ASP A 81 -0.26 18.91 12.89
CA ASP A 81 0.97 19.38 12.24
C ASP A 81 2.10 19.52 13.26
N ASP A 82 1.81 20.09 14.43
CA ASP A 82 2.76 20.14 15.55
C ASP A 82 3.19 18.72 15.95
N ALA A 83 2.23 17.79 16.02
CA ALA A 83 2.51 16.40 16.37
C ALA A 83 3.41 15.71 15.33
N ASN A 84 3.18 15.96 14.04
CA ASN A 84 4.04 15.46 12.97
C ASN A 84 5.46 16.01 13.11
N ALA A 85 5.62 17.31 13.38
CA ALA A 85 6.94 17.92 13.59
C ALA A 85 7.67 17.34 14.82
N VAL A 86 6.96 17.09 15.92
CA VAL A 86 7.53 16.42 17.10
C VAL A 86 7.97 15.00 16.77
N LEU A 87 7.17 14.26 15.99
CA LEU A 87 7.50 12.90 15.58
C LEU A 87 8.75 12.88 14.70
N GLU A 88 8.89 13.81 13.76
CA GLU A 88 10.09 13.94 12.92
C GLU A 88 11.35 14.15 13.78
N LYS A 89 11.32 15.12 14.71
CA LYS A 89 12.42 15.35 15.66
C LYS A 89 12.72 14.11 16.51
N TYR A 90 11.68 13.40 16.95
CA TYR A 90 11.83 12.19 17.75
C TYR A 90 12.53 11.08 16.96
N VAL A 91 12.12 10.85 15.71
CA VAL A 91 12.72 9.83 14.82
C VAL A 91 14.18 10.18 14.54
N GLU A 92 14.47 11.44 14.20
CA GLU A 92 15.84 11.90 13.97
C GLU A 92 16.72 11.68 15.21
N LYS A 93 16.24 12.09 16.38
CA LYS A 93 16.93 11.85 17.65
C LYS A 93 17.11 10.37 17.91
N HIS A 94 16.10 9.54 17.68
CA HIS A 94 16.16 8.10 17.89
C HIS A 94 17.23 7.44 17.01
N ASN A 95 17.22 7.76 15.73
CA ASN A 95 18.13 7.18 14.74
C ASN A 95 19.58 7.58 14.98
N ASN A 96 19.82 8.76 15.58
CA ASN A 96 21.15 9.23 15.96
C ASN A 96 21.56 8.87 17.39
N THR A 97 20.68 8.27 18.20
CA THR A 97 21.01 7.86 19.57
C THR A 97 21.71 6.52 19.58
N TYR A 98 22.81 6.43 20.33
CA TYR A 98 23.56 5.19 20.49
C TYR A 98 22.70 4.09 21.12
N SER A 99 22.64 2.94 20.48
CA SER A 99 21.93 1.77 20.97
C SER A 99 22.93 0.66 21.30
N ARG A 100 23.00 0.30 22.59
CA ARG A 100 23.86 -0.80 23.08
C ARG A 100 23.56 -2.13 22.39
N ALA A 101 22.32 -2.35 21.96
CA ALA A 101 21.91 -3.60 21.30
C ALA A 101 22.57 -3.81 19.93
N ILE A 102 22.97 -2.72 19.26
CA ILE A 102 23.63 -2.75 17.93
C ILE A 102 25.05 -2.19 17.98
N ASN A 103 25.53 -1.82 19.17
CA ASN A 103 26.84 -1.20 19.40
C ASN A 103 27.16 0.00 18.49
N SER A 104 26.11 0.75 18.09
CA SER A 104 26.18 1.84 17.11
C SER A 104 24.87 2.67 17.16
N THR A 105 24.75 3.67 16.29
CA THR A 105 23.48 4.37 16.05
C THR A 105 22.70 3.67 14.92
N PRO A 106 21.35 3.61 14.97
CA PRO A 106 20.56 3.04 13.88
C PRO A 106 20.87 3.67 12.52
N GLU A 107 21.06 4.99 12.47
CA GLU A 107 21.38 5.74 11.26
C GLU A 107 22.70 5.27 10.62
N LYS A 108 23.74 5.06 11.44
CA LYS A 108 25.05 4.62 10.95
C LYS A 108 24.96 3.21 10.36
N VAL A 109 24.31 2.29 11.09
CA VAL A 109 24.11 0.91 10.63
C VAL A 109 23.29 0.89 9.33
N PHE A 110 22.24 1.71 9.25
CA PHE A 110 21.41 1.80 8.05
C PHE A 110 22.21 2.27 6.82
N LYS A 111 23.02 3.33 6.97
CA LYS A 111 23.86 3.87 5.88
C LYS A 111 25.01 2.96 5.44
N GLU A 112 25.54 2.15 6.36
CA GLU A 112 26.63 1.22 6.06
C GLU A 112 26.14 -0.07 5.37
N ASN A 113 24.85 -0.39 5.46
CA ASN A 113 24.25 -1.58 4.85
C ASN A 113 23.68 -1.31 3.44
N ASN A 114 24.57 -1.06 2.46
CA ASN A 114 24.17 -0.83 1.07
C ASN A 114 23.62 -2.10 0.38
N ASP A 115 24.00 -3.29 0.82
CA ASP A 115 23.65 -4.57 0.16
C ASP A 115 22.17 -4.96 0.30
N VAL A 116 21.35 -4.16 0.99
CA VAL A 116 19.93 -4.45 1.26
C VAL A 116 18.99 -3.62 0.37
N PHE A 117 19.50 -2.66 -0.40
CA PHE A 117 18.70 -1.78 -1.24
C PHE A 117 18.79 -2.15 -2.72
N GLU A 118 17.68 -1.99 -3.42
CA GLU A 118 17.59 -2.09 -4.88
C GLU A 118 17.29 -0.71 -5.46
N ASP A 119 18.08 -0.28 -6.44
CA ASP A 119 17.83 0.97 -7.15
C ASP A 119 16.57 0.83 -8.02
N LEU A 120 15.60 1.72 -7.81
CA LEU A 120 14.37 1.74 -8.58
C LEU A 120 14.51 2.69 -9.78
N ASN A 121 14.25 2.16 -10.97
CA ASN A 121 14.09 2.98 -12.16
C ASN A 121 12.64 3.50 -12.30
N LYS A 122 12.40 4.39 -13.27
CA LYS A 122 11.06 4.98 -13.50
C LYS A 122 9.98 3.93 -13.80
N LYS A 123 10.33 2.84 -14.49
CA LYS A 123 9.41 1.75 -14.84
C LYS A 123 9.04 0.93 -13.60
N ASP A 124 9.99 0.72 -12.69
CA ASP A 124 9.74 0.03 -11.42
C ASP A 124 8.78 0.84 -10.56
N ILE A 125 9.00 2.16 -10.46
CA ILE A 125 8.09 3.08 -9.76
C ILE A 125 6.68 3.02 -10.36
N GLU A 126 6.55 3.06 -11.68
CA GLU A 126 5.23 2.95 -12.34
C GLU A 126 4.58 1.58 -12.08
N SER A 127 5.36 0.50 -12.10
CA SER A 127 4.87 -0.85 -11.77
C SER A 127 4.32 -0.91 -10.34
N ILE A 128 5.07 -0.38 -9.38
CA ILE A 128 4.67 -0.28 -7.98
C ILE A 128 3.38 0.56 -7.86
N GLU A 129 3.34 1.76 -8.46
CA GLU A 129 2.13 2.60 -8.39
C GLU A 129 0.90 1.90 -9.00
N ASN A 130 1.07 1.15 -10.10
CA ASN A 130 -0.01 0.39 -10.72
C ASN A 130 -0.47 -0.80 -9.86
N ALA A 131 0.44 -1.43 -9.10
CA ALA A 131 0.11 -2.52 -8.19
C ALA A 131 -0.85 -2.06 -7.08
N PHE A 132 -0.60 -0.89 -6.48
CA PHE A 132 -1.39 -0.31 -5.39
C PHE A 132 -2.67 0.44 -5.84
N THR A 133 -3.28 0.03 -6.95
CA THR A 133 -4.51 0.65 -7.48
C THR A 133 -5.78 -0.10 -7.07
N LYS A 134 -6.89 0.64 -6.93
CA LYS A 134 -8.22 0.02 -6.90
C LYS A 134 -8.59 -0.40 -8.32
N ARG A 135 -9.01 -1.65 -8.47
CA ARG A 135 -9.29 -2.24 -9.79
C ARG A 135 -10.76 -2.55 -9.96
N ALA A 136 -11.28 -2.31 -11.15
CA ALA A 136 -12.63 -2.69 -11.52
C ALA A 136 -12.69 -3.09 -12.99
N ILE A 137 -13.30 -4.24 -13.27
CA ILE A 137 -13.60 -4.65 -14.64
C ILE A 137 -14.90 -3.93 -15.06
N ARG A 138 -14.88 -3.33 -16.25
CA ARG A 138 -16.03 -2.65 -16.85
C ARG A 138 -16.20 -3.08 -18.29
N LYS A 139 -17.45 -3.39 -18.65
CA LYS A 139 -17.82 -3.65 -20.03
C LYS A 139 -18.03 -2.34 -20.77
N VAL A 140 -17.42 -2.22 -21.94
CA VAL A 140 -17.54 -1.06 -22.82
C VAL A 140 -18.90 -1.09 -23.51
N SER A 141 -19.61 0.05 -23.46
CA SER A 141 -20.91 0.24 -24.09
C SER A 141 -20.82 0.21 -25.61
N LYS A 142 -21.98 0.14 -26.28
CA LYS A 142 -22.04 0.22 -27.76
C LYS A 142 -21.45 1.51 -28.32
N VAL A 143 -21.41 2.57 -27.51
CA VAL A 143 -20.90 3.92 -27.86
C VAL A 143 -19.42 4.08 -27.48
N ASN A 144 -18.72 2.99 -27.12
CA ASN A 144 -17.34 3.02 -26.63
C ASN A 144 -17.14 3.83 -25.35
N GLU A 145 -18.08 3.73 -24.40
CA GLU A 145 -17.97 4.41 -23.11
C GLU A 145 -18.04 3.41 -21.96
N ILE A 146 -17.44 3.75 -20.83
CA ILE A 146 -17.63 3.05 -19.56
C ILE A 146 -18.12 4.01 -18.48
N SER A 147 -18.89 3.48 -17.53
CA SER A 147 -19.26 4.22 -16.32
C SER A 147 -18.45 3.73 -15.12
N TYR A 148 -17.86 4.66 -14.38
CA TYR A 148 -17.11 4.41 -13.15
C TYR A 148 -17.26 5.60 -12.20
N LYS A 149 -17.63 5.32 -10.94
CA LYS A 149 -17.89 6.34 -9.88
C LYS A 149 -18.80 7.49 -10.34
N ASN A 150 -19.93 7.15 -10.95
CA ASN A 150 -20.93 8.10 -11.48
C ASN A 150 -20.39 9.02 -12.59
N LYS A 151 -19.28 8.67 -13.24
CA LYS A 151 -18.72 9.41 -14.38
C LYS A 151 -18.59 8.49 -15.59
N CYS A 152 -18.76 9.05 -16.78
CA CYS A 152 -18.60 8.35 -18.04
C CYS A 152 -17.25 8.68 -18.66
N PHE A 153 -16.55 7.66 -19.14
CA PHE A 153 -15.24 7.78 -19.78
C PHE A 153 -15.31 7.22 -21.19
N LEU A 154 -14.91 8.03 -22.16
CA LEU A 154 -14.79 7.61 -23.56
C LEU A 154 -13.55 6.74 -23.74
N ILE A 155 -13.73 5.59 -24.40
CA ILE A 155 -12.67 4.63 -24.66
C ILE A 155 -12.10 4.85 -26.06
N PRO A 156 -10.81 5.18 -26.20
CA PRO A 156 -10.19 5.29 -27.50
C PRO A 156 -10.12 3.91 -28.19
N LYS A 157 -10.09 3.92 -29.52
CA LYS A 157 -9.94 2.69 -30.31
C LYS A 157 -8.59 2.05 -30.01
N TYR A 158 -8.58 0.72 -29.91
CA TYR A 158 -7.34 -0.05 -29.77
C TYR A 158 -7.00 -0.69 -31.12
N LYS A 159 -5.82 -0.42 -31.67
CA LYS A 159 -5.39 -0.88 -33.01
C LYS A 159 -6.44 -0.60 -34.11
N ASN A 160 -7.00 0.61 -34.11
CA ASN A 160 -8.07 1.08 -35.00
C ASN A 160 -9.43 0.35 -34.86
N CYS A 161 -9.57 -0.56 -33.90
CA CYS A 161 -10.81 -1.26 -33.63
C CYS A 161 -11.55 -0.65 -32.42
N SER A 162 -12.87 -0.58 -32.56
CA SER A 162 -13.79 -0.26 -31.46
C SER A 162 -13.73 -1.37 -30.41
N LEU A 163 -13.73 -1.00 -29.13
CA LEU A 163 -13.77 -1.93 -28.00
C LEU A 163 -15.19 -2.17 -27.48
N SER A 164 -16.22 -1.75 -28.21
CA SER A 164 -17.63 -2.04 -27.91
C SER A 164 -17.87 -3.52 -27.56
N ASN A 165 -18.54 -3.75 -26.43
CA ASN A 165 -18.81 -5.04 -25.81
C ASN A 165 -17.59 -5.81 -25.25
N TYR A 166 -16.38 -5.27 -25.34
CA TYR A 166 -15.22 -5.84 -24.66
C TYR A 166 -15.15 -5.36 -23.21
N GLU A 167 -14.38 -6.09 -22.40
CA GLU A 167 -14.06 -5.72 -21.04
C GLU A 167 -12.74 -4.94 -21.00
N VAL A 168 -12.73 -3.90 -20.19
CA VAL A 168 -11.55 -3.10 -19.87
C VAL A 168 -11.35 -3.07 -18.37
N GLU A 169 -10.09 -2.94 -17.95
CA GLU A 169 -9.72 -2.82 -16.55
C GLU A 169 -9.52 -1.35 -16.20
N VAL A 170 -10.30 -0.86 -15.24
CA VAL A 170 -10.12 0.47 -14.68
C VAL A 170 -9.23 0.36 -13.45
N ARG A 171 -8.12 1.09 -13.45
CA ARG A 171 -7.21 1.22 -12.31
C ARG A 171 -7.27 2.64 -11.78
N GLU A 172 -7.65 2.78 -10.52
CA GLU A 172 -7.68 4.06 -9.81
C GLU A 172 -6.54 4.11 -8.80
N ASN A 173 -5.71 5.15 -8.89
CA ASN A 173 -4.83 5.55 -7.82
C ASN A 173 -5.52 6.66 -7.01
N PRO A 174 -5.89 6.41 -5.73
CA PRO A 174 -6.68 7.35 -4.93
C PRO A 174 -6.09 8.76 -4.95
N ASN A 175 -6.92 9.75 -5.29
CA ASN A 175 -6.58 11.17 -5.33
C ASN A 175 -5.47 11.58 -6.32
N LYS A 176 -5.01 10.67 -7.20
CA LYS A 176 -4.05 10.99 -8.26
C LYS A 176 -4.69 10.87 -9.65
N TRP A 177 -5.03 9.66 -10.08
CA TRP A 177 -5.41 9.39 -11.47
C TRP A 177 -6.29 8.15 -11.62
N ILE A 178 -6.94 8.05 -12.79
CA ILE A 178 -7.64 6.86 -13.29
C ILE A 178 -7.01 6.48 -14.63
N LYS A 179 -6.53 5.24 -14.76
CA LYS A 179 -6.03 4.66 -16.01
C LYS A 179 -6.95 3.54 -16.45
N ILE A 180 -7.20 3.44 -17.76
CA ILE A 180 -8.00 2.37 -18.35
C ILE A 180 -7.07 1.49 -19.18
N PHE A 181 -7.15 0.18 -18.95
CA PHE A 181 -6.30 -0.82 -19.58
C PHE A 181 -7.10 -1.81 -20.43
N TYR A 182 -6.48 -2.27 -21.50
CA TYR A 182 -6.94 -3.43 -22.28
C TYR A 182 -5.74 -4.30 -22.65
N LYS A 183 -5.76 -5.58 -22.24
CA LYS A 183 -4.66 -6.54 -22.44
C LYS A 183 -3.31 -5.93 -22.07
N ASP A 184 -3.20 -5.39 -20.86
CA ASP A 184 -2.02 -4.72 -20.29
C ASP A 184 -1.54 -3.44 -20.98
N ASN A 185 -2.24 -2.96 -22.01
CA ASN A 185 -1.95 -1.69 -22.66
C ASN A 185 -2.81 -0.57 -22.05
N ILE A 186 -2.17 0.55 -21.71
CA ILE A 186 -2.88 1.77 -21.30
C ILE A 186 -3.62 2.32 -22.53
N LEU A 187 -4.94 2.45 -22.42
CA LEU A 187 -5.77 3.09 -23.43
C LEU A 187 -5.83 4.60 -23.22
N THR A 188 -6.06 5.02 -21.97
CA THR A 188 -6.21 6.43 -21.60
C THR A 188 -5.92 6.63 -20.13
N LYS A 189 -5.56 7.86 -19.76
CA LYS A 189 -5.29 8.32 -18.39
C LYS A 189 -6.07 9.61 -18.15
N TYR A 190 -6.72 9.70 -17.00
CA TYR A 190 -7.40 10.89 -16.51
C TYR A 190 -6.79 11.27 -15.17
N ASP A 191 -6.28 12.48 -15.03
CA ASP A 191 -5.86 13.01 -13.73
C ASP A 191 -7.08 13.54 -12.98
N ILE A 192 -7.17 13.27 -11.67
CA ILE A 192 -8.41 13.55 -10.90
C ILE A 192 -8.75 15.05 -10.86
N GLY A 193 -7.75 15.93 -11.04
CA GLY A 193 -7.94 17.38 -11.18
C GLY A 193 -8.66 17.80 -12.48
N ASP A 194 -8.65 16.96 -13.52
CA ASP A 194 -9.34 17.22 -14.79
C ASP A 194 -10.79 16.74 -14.77
N ILE A 195 -11.21 16.11 -13.66
CA ILE A 195 -12.53 15.52 -13.51
C ILE A 195 -13.40 16.42 -12.63
N VAL A 196 -13.55 17.69 -13.02
CA VAL A 196 -14.55 18.62 -12.47
C VAL A 196 -15.83 18.50 -13.27
#